data_AF-A0A8J4RVB5-F1
#
_entry.id   AF-A0A8J4RVB5-F1
#
_cell.length_a   1.000
_cell.length_b   1.000
_cell.length_c   1.000
_cell.angle_alpha   90.00
_cell.angle_beta   90.00
_cell.angle_gamma   90.00
#
_symmetry.space_group_name_H-M   'P 1'
#
loop_
_entity.id
_entity.type
_entity.pdbx_description
1 polymer ?
#
loop_
_entity_poly.entity_id
_entity_poly.type
_entity_poly.pdbx_seq_one_letter_code
_entity_poly.pdbx_strand_id
1 'polypeptide(L)'
;MGHAGAVHEALPSFQTSKKKKQLETTKHRRSTRRKRGQDMVMKSQDKEDLDHAVGVGDEDDDDDEKAEVERKIEALQRIVPGGESLGVDNLFEETAGYIMALQYQVKALRALSTFFERLDKEKTKLGG
;
A
#
# COMPACT_ATOMS: atom_id res chain seq x y z
N MET A 1 8.19 54.07 -0.82
CA MET A 1 7.10 53.08 -0.86
C MET A 1 7.70 51.76 -1.33
N GLY A 2 7.88 50.82 -0.40
CA GLY A 2 8.59 49.56 -0.64
C GLY A 2 7.68 48.53 -1.31
N HIS A 3 8.14 47.95 -2.41
CA HIS A 3 7.54 46.78 -3.03
C HIS A 3 8.08 45.53 -2.33
N ALA A 4 7.25 44.91 -1.49
CA ALA A 4 7.55 43.58 -0.94
C ALA A 4 7.13 42.53 -1.99
N GLY A 5 8.13 41.99 -2.70
CA GLY A 5 7.95 40.82 -3.55
C GLY A 5 7.77 39.57 -2.69
N ALA A 6 6.62 38.91 -2.83
CA ALA A 6 6.38 37.60 -2.24
C ALA A 6 7.16 36.55 -3.05
N VAL A 7 8.20 35.98 -2.44
CA VAL A 7 8.86 34.78 -2.93
C VAL A 7 8.00 33.58 -2.54
N HIS A 8 7.33 32.98 -3.51
CA HIS A 8 6.62 31.72 -3.35
C HIS A 8 7.64 30.59 -3.56
N GLU A 9 8.11 29.95 -2.49
CA GLU A 9 8.89 28.71 -2.61
C GLU A 9 7.98 27.58 -3.08
N ALA A 10 8.33 26.98 -4.21
CA ALA A 10 7.67 25.80 -4.74
C ALA A 10 8.09 24.55 -3.97
N LEU A 11 7.11 23.77 -3.49
CA LEU A 11 7.34 22.47 -2.88
C LEU A 11 7.89 21.46 -3.90
N PRO A 12 8.75 20.50 -3.48
CA PRO A 12 9.28 19.50 -4.39
C PRO A 12 8.18 18.54 -4.87
N SER A 13 8.00 18.49 -6.19
CA SER A 13 7.15 17.53 -6.88
C SER A 13 7.77 16.13 -6.83
N PHE A 14 7.08 15.19 -6.18
CA PHE A 14 7.45 13.77 -6.21
C PHE A 14 7.01 13.15 -7.54
N GLN A 15 7.99 12.81 -8.38
CA GLN A 15 7.74 12.07 -9.62
C GLN A 15 7.43 10.60 -9.32
N THR A 16 6.18 10.19 -9.49
CA THR A 16 5.79 8.78 -9.44
C THR A 16 6.23 8.07 -10.72
N SER A 17 7.24 7.21 -10.59
CA SER A 17 7.73 6.39 -11.70
C SER A 17 6.79 5.20 -11.95
N LYS A 18 5.97 5.28 -13.01
CA LYS A 18 5.15 4.17 -13.50
C LYS A 18 6.05 3.08 -14.12
N LYS A 19 6.36 2.02 -13.38
CA LYS A 19 6.96 0.79 -13.95
C LYS A 19 5.87 -0.01 -14.68
N LYS A 20 5.90 0.04 -16.01
CA LYS A 20 5.15 -0.88 -16.88
C LYS A 20 5.70 -2.29 -16.70
N LYS A 21 4.92 -3.20 -16.10
CA LYS A 21 5.24 -4.64 -16.11
C LYS A 21 4.62 -5.24 -17.37
N GLN A 22 5.49 -5.86 -18.16
CA GLN A 22 5.13 -6.44 -19.46
C GLN A 22 4.18 -7.61 -19.31
N LEU A 23 3.25 -7.64 -20.25
CA LEU A 23 2.21 -8.63 -20.47
C LEU A 23 2.85 -9.92 -21.03
N GLU A 24 2.95 -11.00 -20.25
CA GLU A 24 3.18 -12.34 -20.80
C GLU A 24 1.85 -13.03 -21.02
N THR A 25 1.54 -13.30 -22.29
CA THR A 25 0.33 -14.00 -22.73
C THR A 25 0.64 -15.48 -22.90
N THR A 26 0.22 -16.32 -21.96
CA THR A 26 0.34 -17.78 -22.10
C THR A 26 -1.03 -18.42 -22.14
N LYS A 27 -1.63 -18.44 -23.34
CA LYS A 27 -2.91 -19.10 -23.63
C LYS A 27 -2.72 -20.62 -23.70
N HIS A 28 -2.94 -21.34 -22.60
CA HIS A 28 -3.00 -22.81 -22.63
C HIS A 28 -4.43 -23.33 -22.92
N ARG A 29 -4.67 -23.54 -24.22
CA ARG A 29 -5.46 -24.61 -24.87
C ARG A 29 -6.59 -25.27 -24.07
N ARG A 30 -7.83 -24.76 -24.21
CA ARG A 30 -9.05 -25.54 -23.99
C ARG A 30 -9.27 -26.49 -25.18
N SER A 31 -9.21 -27.79 -24.91
CA SER A 31 -9.57 -28.87 -25.84
C SER A 31 -11.09 -28.97 -25.94
N THR A 32 -11.66 -28.72 -27.12
CA THR A 32 -13.04 -29.10 -27.44
C THR A 32 -13.07 -29.97 -28.69
N ARG A 33 -13.50 -31.21 -28.45
CA ARG A 33 -13.64 -32.32 -29.40
C ARG A 33 -14.74 -32.01 -30.41
N ARG A 34 -14.35 -31.68 -31.65
CA ARG A 34 -15.26 -31.52 -32.79
C ARG A 34 -15.87 -32.87 -33.18
N LYS A 35 -17.19 -32.99 -33.19
CA LYS A 35 -17.91 -34.04 -33.93
C LYS A 35 -18.71 -33.37 -35.05
N ARG A 36 -18.45 -33.86 -36.27
CA ARG A 36 -18.97 -33.42 -37.57
C ARG A 36 -20.39 -33.96 -37.82
N GLY A 37 -21.14 -33.25 -38.65
CA GLY A 37 -22.34 -33.70 -39.37
C GLY A 37 -23.63 -33.06 -38.83
N GLN A 38 -24.55 -32.48 -39.61
CA GLN A 38 -24.81 -32.48 -41.06
C GLN A 38 -25.57 -31.19 -41.43
N ASP A 39 -25.40 -30.74 -42.68
CA ASP A 39 -26.16 -29.68 -43.36
C ASP A 39 -27.68 -29.89 -43.30
N MET A 40 -28.45 -28.78 -43.16
CA MET A 40 -29.68 -28.48 -43.92
C MET A 40 -30.05 -26.97 -43.81
N VAL A 41 -29.62 -26.19 -44.80
CA VAL A 41 -30.40 -25.23 -45.62
C VAL A 41 -31.48 -24.32 -44.96
N MET A 42 -31.18 -23.01 -45.04
CA MET A 42 -32.00 -21.80 -45.24
C MET A 42 -33.07 -21.38 -44.19
N LYS A 43 -32.96 -20.14 -43.67
CA LYS A 43 -33.66 -18.95 -44.19
C LYS A 43 -33.26 -17.68 -43.42
N SER A 44 -32.86 -16.66 -44.17
CA SER A 44 -32.56 -15.29 -43.76
C SER A 44 -33.80 -14.52 -43.32
N GLN A 45 -33.75 -13.84 -42.16
CA GLN A 45 -34.51 -12.63 -41.88
C GLN A 45 -33.71 -11.74 -40.91
N ASP A 46 -33.31 -10.57 -41.42
CA ASP A 46 -32.77 -9.46 -40.65
C ASP A 46 -33.74 -9.03 -39.55
N LYS A 47 -33.20 -8.73 -38.36
CA LYS A 47 -33.71 -7.74 -37.43
C LYS A 47 -32.65 -7.44 -36.38
N GLU A 48 -32.00 -6.31 -36.62
CA GLU A 48 -31.29 -5.49 -35.67
C GLU A 48 -32.24 -5.16 -34.52
N ASP A 49 -31.86 -5.45 -33.27
CA ASP A 49 -32.33 -4.75 -32.09
C ASP A 49 -31.41 -5.07 -30.90
N LEU A 50 -30.67 -4.04 -30.52
CA LEU A 50 -30.35 -3.63 -29.15
C LEU A 50 -29.31 -4.44 -28.35
N ASP A 51 -28.13 -3.84 -28.35
CA ASP A 51 -27.22 -3.70 -27.22
C ASP A 51 -27.86 -3.89 -25.84
N HIS A 52 -27.55 -5.02 -25.21
CA HIS A 52 -27.28 -5.02 -23.78
C HIS A 52 -25.87 -5.55 -23.58
N ALA A 53 -24.90 -4.67 -23.84
CA ALA A 53 -23.62 -4.77 -23.18
C ALA A 53 -23.92 -4.68 -21.69
N VAL A 54 -24.03 -5.85 -21.04
CA VAL A 54 -23.92 -5.93 -19.58
C VAL A 54 -22.53 -5.37 -19.30
N GLY A 55 -22.51 -4.10 -18.90
CA GLY A 55 -21.35 -3.52 -18.26
C GLY A 55 -21.02 -4.47 -17.12
N VAL A 56 -19.91 -5.19 -17.27
CA VAL A 56 -19.18 -5.70 -16.13
C VAL A 56 -18.69 -4.44 -15.44
N GLY A 57 -19.55 -3.89 -14.59
CA GLY A 57 -19.17 -2.88 -13.63
C GLY A 57 -18.05 -3.49 -12.80
N ASP A 58 -16.96 -2.76 -12.75
CA ASP A 58 -15.80 -2.95 -11.89
C ASP A 58 -16.25 -2.71 -10.43
N GLU A 59 -17.20 -3.52 -9.94
CA GLU A 59 -17.77 -3.42 -8.58
C GLU A 59 -16.99 -4.31 -7.59
N ASP A 60 -16.03 -5.10 -8.07
CA ASP A 60 -15.21 -6.01 -7.24
C ASP A 60 -13.91 -5.36 -6.70
N ASP A 61 -13.45 -4.21 -7.22
CA ASP A 61 -12.15 -3.61 -6.82
C ASP A 61 -12.24 -2.77 -5.53
N ASP A 62 -13.38 -2.13 -5.26
CA ASP A 62 -13.59 -1.29 -4.05
C ASP A 62 -13.71 -2.11 -2.75
N ASP A 63 -14.28 -3.31 -2.84
CA ASP A 63 -14.44 -4.20 -1.68
C ASP A 63 -13.09 -4.77 -1.19
N ASP A 64 -12.16 -5.01 -2.13
CA ASP A 64 -10.82 -5.51 -1.82
C ASP A 64 -9.96 -4.48 -1.06
N GLU A 65 -10.04 -3.19 -1.44
CA GLU A 65 -9.32 -2.11 -0.76
C GLU A 65 -9.83 -1.92 0.67
N LYS A 66 -11.16 -1.89 0.85
CA LYS A 66 -11.77 -1.75 2.18
C LYS A 66 -11.37 -2.91 3.11
N ALA A 67 -11.39 -4.14 2.59
CA ALA A 67 -10.96 -5.31 3.35
C ALA A 67 -9.47 -5.25 3.72
N GLU A 68 -8.62 -4.66 2.87
CA GLU A 68 -7.20 -4.45 3.20
C GLU A 68 -6.99 -3.41 4.30
N VAL A 69 -7.75 -2.31 4.27
CA VAL A 69 -7.70 -1.28 5.31
C VAL A 69 -8.12 -1.85 6.67
N GLU A 70 -9.19 -2.64 6.73
CA GLU A 70 -9.64 -3.29 7.97
C GLU A 70 -8.56 -4.21 8.54
N ARG A 71 -7.92 -5.05 7.71
CA ARG A 71 -6.80 -5.90 8.13
C ARG A 71 -5.62 -5.08 8.68
N LYS A 72 -5.34 -3.91 8.10
CA LYS A 72 -4.28 -3.00 8.59
C LYS A 72 -4.67 -2.37 9.94
N ILE A 73 -5.93 -1.98 10.12
CA ILE A 73 -6.44 -1.45 11.39
C ILE A 73 -6.33 -2.52 12.49
N GLU A 74 -6.78 -3.75 12.23
CA GLU A 74 -6.66 -4.87 13.18
C GLU A 74 -5.20 -5.14 13.57
N ALA A 75 -4.31 -5.15 12.58
CA ALA A 75 -2.88 -5.32 12.82
C ALA A 75 -2.32 -4.22 13.71
N LEU A 76 -2.77 -2.97 13.51
CA LEU A 76 -2.34 -1.81 14.28
C LEU A 76 -2.88 -1.87 15.72
N GLN A 77 -4.16 -2.21 15.91
CA GLN A 77 -4.77 -2.39 17.24
C GLN A 77 -4.02 -3.41 18.10
N ARG A 78 -3.53 -4.50 17.50
CA ARG A 78 -2.78 -5.54 18.21
C ARG A 78 -1.40 -5.09 18.70
N ILE A 79 -0.74 -4.18 17.99
CA ILE A 79 0.64 -3.75 18.33
C ILE A 79 0.67 -2.47 19.16
N VAL A 80 -0.36 -1.64 19.09
CA VAL A 80 -0.45 -0.39 19.84
C VAL A 80 -0.93 -0.71 21.26
N PRO A 81 -0.25 -0.20 22.31
CA PRO A 81 -0.70 -0.38 23.68
C PRO A 81 -2.14 0.09 23.88
N GLY A 82 -3.03 -0.80 24.34
CA GLY A 82 -4.46 -0.49 24.51
C GLY A 82 -5.28 -0.45 23.20
N GLY A 83 -4.67 -0.72 22.04
CA GLY A 83 -5.27 -0.53 20.72
C GLY A 83 -6.54 -1.34 20.45
N GLU A 84 -6.66 -2.56 21.00
CA GLU A 84 -7.87 -3.41 20.84
C GLU A 84 -9.15 -2.77 21.40
N SER A 85 -9.02 -1.78 22.29
CA SER A 85 -10.13 -1.05 22.89
C SER A 85 -10.39 0.33 22.27
N LEU A 86 -9.59 0.73 21.28
CA LEU A 86 -9.65 2.06 20.67
C LEU A 86 -10.37 2.04 19.32
N GLY A 87 -11.18 3.08 19.07
CA GLY A 87 -11.67 3.43 17.74
C GLY A 87 -10.56 4.03 16.86
N VAL A 88 -10.81 4.13 15.55
CA VAL A 88 -9.80 4.47 14.53
C VAL A 88 -9.06 5.78 14.79
N ASP A 89 -9.76 6.86 15.14
CA ASP A 89 -9.12 8.17 15.35
C ASP A 89 -8.15 8.16 16.55
N ASN A 90 -8.59 7.60 17.67
CA ASN A 90 -7.76 7.46 18.86
C ASN A 90 -6.62 6.46 18.65
N LEU A 91 -6.85 5.42 17.84
CA LEU A 91 -5.82 4.44 17.48
C LEU A 91 -4.66 5.12 16.76
N PHE A 92 -4.91 6.06 15.85
CA PHE A 92 -3.84 6.77 15.14
C PHE A 92 -3.07 7.73 16.03
N GLU A 93 -3.74 8.47 16.92
CA GLU A 93 -3.07 9.31 17.91
C GLU A 93 -2.15 8.47 18.80
N GLU A 94 -2.65 7.35 19.32
CA GLU A 94 -1.87 6.48 20.20
C GLU A 94 -0.77 5.72 19.46
N THR A 95 -0.98 5.43 18.18
CA THR A 95 0.07 4.93 17.28
C THR A 95 1.19 5.96 17.13
N ALA A 96 0.86 7.22 16.90
CA ALA A 96 1.86 8.28 16.76
C ALA A 96 2.65 8.46 18.05
N GLY A 97 1.96 8.49 19.20
CA GLY A 97 2.57 8.50 20.53
C GLY A 97 3.50 7.31 20.75
N TYR A 98 3.05 6.10 20.41
CA TYR A 98 3.84 4.88 20.60
C TYR A 98 5.08 4.85 19.71
N ILE A 99 4.98 5.24 18.43
CA ILE A 99 6.14 5.36 17.53
C ILE A 99 7.18 6.32 18.11
N MET A 100 6.76 7.49 18.59
CA MET A 100 7.68 8.44 19.23
C MET A 100 8.35 7.85 20.47
N ALA A 101 7.59 7.18 21.34
CA ALA A 101 8.11 6.53 22.53
C ALA A 101 9.20 5.50 22.19
N LEU A 102 8.95 4.63 21.20
CA LEU A 102 9.93 3.66 20.72
C LEU A 102 11.19 4.34 20.16
N GLN A 103 11.02 5.41 19.37
CA GLN A 103 12.17 6.17 18.85
C GLN A 103 13.02 6.77 19.98
N TYR A 104 12.40 7.34 21.02
CA TYR A 104 13.12 7.89 22.16
C TYR A 104 13.83 6.80 22.98
N GLN A 105 13.20 5.65 23.20
CA GLN A 105 13.82 4.51 23.86
C GLN A 105 15.09 4.06 23.12
N VAL A 106 15.02 3.91 21.80
CA VAL A 106 16.18 3.55 20.97
C VAL A 106 17.27 4.61 21.05
N LYS A 107 16.92 5.90 20.96
CA LYS A 107 17.89 7.01 21.07
C LYS A 107 18.58 7.01 22.44
N ALA A 108 17.84 6.81 23.52
CA ALA A 108 18.39 6.75 24.88
C ALA A 108 19.34 5.57 25.07
N LEU A 109 18.95 4.37 24.63
CA LEU A 109 19.81 3.18 24.71
C LEU A 109 21.09 3.33 23.88
N ARG A 110 21.00 3.96 22.69
CA ARG A 110 22.19 4.29 21.89
C ARG A 110 23.11 5.26 22.61
N ALA A 111 22.57 6.33 23.20
CA ALA A 111 23.36 7.29 23.96
C ALA A 111 24.09 6.61 25.14
N LEU A 112 23.38 5.77 25.90
CA LEU A 112 23.96 4.98 26.99
C LEU A 112 25.03 4.01 26.49
N SER A 113 24.79 3.28 25.40
CA SER A 113 25.79 2.39 24.78
C SER A 113 27.06 3.16 24.41
N THR A 114 26.92 4.29 23.72
CA THR A 114 28.07 5.12 23.33
C THR A 114 28.82 5.70 24.53
N PHE A 115 28.12 5.96 25.63
CA PHE A 115 28.73 6.42 26.87
C PHE A 115 29.56 5.31 27.52
N PHE A 116 29.02 4.10 27.66
CA PHE A 116 29.76 2.97 28.20
C PHE A 116 30.97 2.59 27.35
N GLU A 117 30.82 2.57 26.02
CA GLU A 117 31.94 2.33 25.10
C GLU A 117 33.08 3.34 25.26
N ARG A 118 32.78 4.59 25.64
CA ARG A 118 33.79 5.62 25.93
C ARG A 118 34.46 5.38 27.28
N LEU A 119 33.69 5.08 28.32
CA LEU A 119 34.22 4.79 29.66
C LEU A 119 35.20 3.60 29.63
N ASP A 120 34.88 2.55 28.87
CA ASP A 120 35.75 1.39 28.77
C ASP A 120 37.08 1.74 28.07
N LYS A 121 37.04 2.57 27.02
CA LYS A 121 38.24 3.07 26.34
C LYS A 121 39.09 3.96 27.25
N GLU A 122 38.48 4.76 28.12
CA GLU A 122 39.21 5.59 29.09
C GLU A 122 39.89 4.75 30.18
N LYS A 123 39.25 3.70 30.69
CA LYS A 123 39.85 2.78 31.66
C LYS A 123 41.07 2.03 31.11
N THR A 124 41.10 1.74 29.81
CA THR A 124 42.25 1.08 29.15
C THR A 124 43.42 2.01 28.83
N LYS A 125 43.27 3.34 28.94
CA LYS A 125 44.32 4.33 28.62
C LYS A 125 45.18 4.75 29.81
N LEU A 126 44.88 4.30 31.02
CA LEU A 126 45.60 4.67 32.25
C LEU A 126 46.58 3.57 32.74
N GLY A 127 46.92 2.59 31.90
CA GLY A 127 47.86 1.53 32.25
C GLY A 127 49.00 1.39 31.24
N GLY A 128 50.17 1.95 31.58
CA GLY A 128 51.49 1.56 31.04
C GLY A 128 51.96 2.28 29.79
#